data_AF-A0A937N0I8-F1
#
_entry.id   AF-A0A937N0I8-F1
#
_cell.length_a   1.000
_cell.length_b   1.000
_cell.length_c   1.000
_cell.angle_alpha   90.00
_cell.angle_beta   90.00
_cell.angle_gamma   90.00
#
_symmetry.space_group_name_H-M   'P 1'
#
loop_
_entity.id
_entity.type
_entity.pdbx_description
1 polymer ?
#
loop_
_entity_poly.entity_id
_entity_poly.type
_entity_poly.pdbx_seq_one_letter_code
_entity_poly.pdbx_strand_id
1 'polypeptide(L)'
;MGTSALTLVLAIVVNGPAQAPAASGAIKQDEIDYQNQTFQQWWDTELLWKYDDLPVKGNVPKFRIPYSGHDYTDRSGGTMDVMRKYDVAFNGRVPMATEWEREDVGKRRPLFLFRGRNRLPEDFRLPETERRRGNGRGLLANLFSGNGGGGRVPAWYGHCNGRTAASIRHAEPQRSVMRNGVVFTPADIKGLLAEVYMYQDTEFLGGIDFAVNPGTFHVVLSNWLGRGSHPVGMDSTLGEVVFNYPIYAYATSHLERSDNRVEVKMNAAYAKSSGGEHNQSPRIKGVMYFHYTLNLNEEGEITGGEYYGDSSRVDMLWSPLQPVQGGKKGNEIGNPYIDVKEILSIWRESVSKDLRDKWFNIDPTDEDRIEEPEEEQVVQAEEEEDAEESEAEESAESPEVETEESMAEGSGTEETESAEPAVAPEVEAEETEVMESDAEETPAEDPETEDSDAPEAEAEESETDEPDAEESESEEPEAEESDVND
;
A
#
# COMPACT_ATOMS: atom_id res chain seq x y z
N MET A 1 74.71 -16.58 -17.61
CA MET A 1 73.26 -16.34 -17.82
C MET A 1 72.50 -17.39 -17.01
N GLY A 2 71.36 -17.03 -16.41
CA GLY A 2 70.67 -17.88 -15.43
C GLY A 2 69.96 -17.02 -14.39
N THR A 3 68.87 -16.39 -14.78
CA THR A 3 68.03 -15.53 -13.93
C THR A 3 67.04 -16.36 -13.13
N SER A 4 67.20 -16.41 -11.81
CA SER A 4 66.18 -16.98 -10.92
C SER A 4 64.97 -16.06 -10.82
N ALA A 5 63.81 -16.51 -11.31
CA ALA A 5 62.54 -15.82 -11.10
C ALA A 5 62.00 -16.12 -9.70
N LEU A 6 61.75 -15.07 -8.89
CA LEU A 6 61.16 -15.20 -7.56
C LEU A 6 59.64 -15.12 -7.69
N THR A 7 58.95 -16.26 -7.67
CA THR A 7 57.49 -16.31 -7.80
C THR A 7 56.83 -15.92 -6.47
N LEU A 8 56.38 -14.67 -6.37
CA LEU A 8 55.62 -14.18 -5.21
C LEU A 8 54.18 -14.71 -5.29
N VAL A 9 53.84 -15.70 -4.47
CA VAL A 9 52.45 -16.19 -4.34
C VAL A 9 51.65 -15.17 -3.55
N LEU A 10 50.91 -14.32 -4.26
CA LEU A 10 49.96 -13.38 -3.66
C LEU A 10 48.71 -14.15 -3.21
N ALA A 11 48.59 -14.42 -1.91
CA ALA A 11 47.40 -15.02 -1.33
C ALA A 11 46.25 -13.99 -1.35
N ILE A 12 45.41 -14.05 -2.39
CA ILE A 12 44.18 -13.25 -2.46
C ILE A 12 43.19 -13.83 -1.46
N VAL A 13 43.08 -13.19 -0.30
CA VAL A 13 41.95 -13.42 0.61
C VAL A 13 40.70 -12.89 -0.08
N VAL A 14 39.94 -13.78 -0.71
CA VAL A 14 38.60 -13.47 -1.23
C VAL A 14 37.67 -13.33 -0.03
N ASN A 15 37.67 -12.14 0.56
CA ASN A 15 36.52 -11.67 1.31
C ASN A 15 35.37 -11.61 0.30
N GLY A 16 34.41 -12.54 0.42
CA GLY A 16 33.16 -12.45 -0.31
C GLY A 16 32.45 -11.12 0.01
N PRO A 17 31.48 -10.69 -0.80
CA PRO A 17 30.65 -9.55 -0.44
C PRO A 17 30.05 -9.84 0.94
N ALA A 18 30.24 -8.92 1.89
CA ALA A 18 29.56 -9.00 3.16
C ALA A 18 28.05 -9.07 2.87
N GLN A 19 27.39 -10.12 3.37
CA GLN A 19 25.93 -10.16 3.35
C GLN A 19 25.45 -8.87 4.03
N ALA A 20 24.55 -8.14 3.39
CA ALA A 20 23.84 -7.07 4.06
C ALA A 20 23.21 -7.66 5.33
N PRO A 21 23.30 -6.99 6.50
CA PRO A 21 22.67 -7.50 7.71
C PRO A 21 21.20 -7.75 7.39
N ALA A 22 20.75 -8.99 7.60
CA ALA A 22 19.36 -9.32 7.34
C ALA A 22 18.47 -8.57 8.32
N ALA A 23 17.20 -8.35 7.93
CA ALA A 23 16.15 -8.01 8.86
C ALA A 23 15.85 -9.24 9.72
N SER A 24 16.71 -9.48 10.71
CA SER A 24 16.83 -10.69 11.50
C SER A 24 17.23 -10.34 12.93
N GLY A 25 16.51 -10.87 13.91
CA GLY A 25 16.69 -10.58 15.33
C GLY A 25 15.54 -9.76 15.90
N ALA A 26 15.82 -9.08 17.02
CA ALA A 26 14.81 -8.32 17.76
C ALA A 26 14.27 -7.12 16.96
N ILE A 27 12.99 -6.80 17.17
CA ILE A 27 12.41 -5.50 16.82
C ILE A 27 13.04 -4.47 17.76
N LYS A 28 13.25 -3.25 17.28
CA LYS A 28 13.79 -2.16 18.10
C LYS A 28 12.69 -1.62 19.02
N GLN A 29 13.05 -1.21 20.24
CA GLN A 29 12.07 -0.72 21.21
C GLN A 29 11.31 0.51 20.68
N ASP A 30 12.03 1.40 19.99
CA ASP A 30 11.46 2.60 19.36
C ASP A 30 10.43 2.24 18.26
N GLU A 31 10.66 1.19 17.48
CA GLU A 31 9.72 0.62 16.50
C GLU A 31 8.50 -0.02 17.18
N ILE A 32 8.69 -0.75 18.29
CA ILE A 32 7.59 -1.30 19.13
C ILE A 32 6.71 -0.16 19.66
N ASP A 33 7.32 0.84 20.30
CA ASP A 33 6.64 2.01 20.88
C ASP A 33 5.86 2.79 19.80
N TYR A 34 6.43 2.95 18.61
CA TYR A 34 5.78 3.59 17.48
C TYR A 34 4.58 2.79 16.95
N GLN A 35 4.70 1.47 16.78
CA GLN A 35 3.56 0.65 16.32
C GLN A 35 2.43 0.62 17.35
N ASN A 36 2.75 0.57 18.65
CA ASN A 36 1.79 0.70 19.75
C ASN A 36 1.03 2.02 19.68
N GLN A 37 1.74 3.15 19.67
CA GLN A 37 1.13 4.48 19.59
C GLN A 37 0.27 4.63 18.33
N THR A 38 0.78 4.18 17.19
CA THR A 38 0.10 4.33 15.89
C THR A 38 -1.16 3.49 15.82
N PHE A 39 -1.18 2.27 16.37
CA PHE A 39 -2.38 1.44 16.36
C PHE A 39 -3.46 1.97 17.32
N GLN A 40 -3.09 2.36 18.55
CA GLN A 40 -4.03 3.01 19.47
C GLN A 40 -4.63 4.29 18.84
N GLN A 41 -3.82 5.13 18.19
CA GLN A 41 -4.29 6.37 17.55
C GLN A 41 -5.38 6.15 16.48
N TRP A 42 -5.42 4.97 15.83
CA TRP A 42 -6.29 4.70 14.68
C TRP A 42 -7.39 3.65 14.93
N TRP A 43 -7.33 2.89 16.03
CA TRP A 43 -8.36 1.90 16.43
C TRP A 43 -8.87 2.06 17.87
N ASP A 44 -8.33 3.02 18.63
CA ASP A 44 -8.54 3.22 20.06
C ASP A 44 -8.48 1.93 20.92
N THR A 45 -7.61 1.01 20.52
CA THR A 45 -7.37 -0.26 21.23
C THR A 45 -5.92 -0.69 21.10
N GLU A 46 -5.46 -1.48 22.06
CA GLU A 46 -4.06 -1.90 22.15
C GLU A 46 -3.65 -2.80 20.98
N LEU A 47 -2.39 -2.68 20.56
CA LEU A 47 -1.77 -3.55 19.56
C LEU A 47 -1.40 -4.90 20.22
N LEU A 48 -1.88 -6.01 19.67
CA LEU A 48 -1.55 -7.32 20.23
C LEU A 48 -0.18 -7.80 19.73
N TRP A 49 0.70 -8.15 20.68
CA TRP A 49 2.02 -8.74 20.43
C TRP A 49 2.09 -10.24 20.68
N LYS A 50 1.20 -10.78 21.52
CA LYS A 50 1.17 -12.18 21.91
C LYS A 50 0.72 -13.07 20.76
N TYR A 51 1.56 -14.04 20.38
CA TYR A 51 1.38 -14.84 19.16
C TYR A 51 0.03 -15.60 19.14
N ASP A 52 -0.38 -16.16 20.28
CA ASP A 52 -1.64 -16.93 20.38
C ASP A 52 -2.91 -16.07 20.31
N ASP A 53 -2.78 -14.77 20.53
CA ASP A 53 -3.91 -13.83 20.57
C ASP A 53 -4.10 -13.15 19.19
N LEU A 54 -3.23 -13.44 18.22
CA LEU A 54 -3.25 -12.89 16.86
C LEU A 54 -4.07 -13.76 15.88
N PRO A 55 -4.91 -13.15 15.01
CA PRO A 55 -5.67 -13.92 14.02
C PRO A 55 -4.76 -14.64 13.01
N VAL A 56 -4.92 -15.96 12.86
CA VAL A 56 -4.17 -16.76 11.85
C VAL A 56 -4.59 -16.47 10.41
N LYS A 57 -5.65 -15.69 10.19
CA LYS A 57 -6.08 -15.22 8.87
C LYS A 57 -6.79 -13.88 9.01
N GLY A 58 -6.65 -13.03 8.00
CA GLY A 58 -7.35 -11.76 7.88
C GLY A 58 -7.71 -11.49 6.43
N ASN A 59 -8.87 -10.88 6.18
CA ASN A 59 -9.25 -10.40 4.85
C ASN A 59 -10.18 -9.21 4.98
N VAL A 60 -10.04 -8.23 4.09
CA VAL A 60 -11.00 -7.13 4.01
C VAL A 60 -12.30 -7.60 3.38
N PRO A 61 -13.47 -7.07 3.79
CA PRO A 61 -14.76 -7.40 3.17
C PRO A 61 -14.74 -7.28 1.64
N LYS A 62 -15.53 -8.11 0.94
CA LYS A 62 -15.55 -8.23 -0.53
C LYS A 62 -15.70 -6.90 -1.28
N PHE A 63 -16.42 -5.93 -0.68
CA PHE A 63 -16.55 -4.57 -1.23
C PHE A 63 -15.27 -3.73 -1.09
N ARG A 64 -14.51 -3.91 -0.01
CA ARG A 64 -13.31 -3.17 0.40
C ARG A 64 -12.02 -3.69 -0.24
N ILE A 65 -12.08 -4.80 -0.99
CA ILE A 65 -10.94 -5.29 -1.76
C ILE A 65 -10.45 -4.16 -2.68
N PRO A 66 -9.16 -3.78 -2.64
CA PRO A 66 -8.60 -2.77 -3.53
C PRO A 66 -8.77 -3.10 -5.01
N TYR A 67 -8.96 -2.08 -5.84
CA TYR A 67 -9.05 -2.26 -7.28
C TYR A 67 -7.67 -2.29 -7.95
N SER A 68 -7.48 -3.16 -8.94
CA SER A 68 -6.37 -3.04 -9.90
C SER A 68 -6.58 -1.80 -10.77
N GLY A 69 -5.51 -1.07 -11.01
CA GLY A 69 -5.45 0.07 -11.93
C GLY A 69 -4.08 0.17 -12.57
N HIS A 70 -3.90 1.15 -13.45
CA HIS A 70 -2.62 1.40 -14.13
C HIS A 70 -1.59 2.02 -13.19
N ASP A 71 -0.30 1.79 -13.44
CA ASP A 71 0.78 2.43 -12.68
C ASP A 71 1.18 3.81 -13.22
N TYR A 72 0.50 4.33 -14.26
CA TYR A 72 0.74 5.65 -14.86
C TYR A 72 2.24 5.95 -14.97
N THR A 73 2.93 5.11 -15.75
CA THR A 73 4.39 5.18 -15.85
C THR A 73 4.83 6.47 -16.54
N ASP A 74 5.87 7.10 -16.01
CA ASP A 74 6.47 8.34 -16.53
C ASP A 74 6.82 8.20 -18.02
N ARG A 75 7.32 7.02 -18.40
CA ARG A 75 7.64 6.66 -19.79
C ARG A 75 6.42 6.59 -20.72
N SER A 76 5.24 6.30 -20.19
CA SER A 76 3.95 6.34 -20.91
C SER A 76 3.25 7.71 -20.79
N GLY A 77 3.87 8.68 -20.13
CA GLY A 77 3.33 10.03 -19.94
C GLY A 77 2.52 10.22 -18.66
N GLY A 78 2.63 9.32 -17.68
CA GLY A 78 2.03 9.50 -16.36
C GLY A 78 0.51 9.71 -16.38
N THR A 79 0.04 10.75 -15.70
CA THR A 79 -1.38 11.16 -15.61
C THR A 79 -1.75 12.23 -16.64
N MET A 80 -0.83 12.67 -17.51
CA MET A 80 -1.01 13.84 -18.41
C MET A 80 -2.32 13.83 -19.21
N ASP A 81 -2.82 12.67 -19.62
CA ASP A 81 -4.04 12.57 -20.42
C ASP A 81 -5.32 12.89 -19.62
N VAL A 82 -5.34 12.63 -18.31
CA VAL A 82 -6.44 13.06 -17.43
C VAL A 82 -6.20 14.46 -16.86
N MET A 83 -4.94 14.87 -16.62
CA MET A 83 -4.63 16.27 -16.33
C MET A 83 -5.13 17.20 -17.44
N ARG A 84 -5.05 16.78 -18.70
CA ARG A 84 -5.59 17.53 -19.85
C ARG A 84 -7.12 17.66 -19.84
N LYS A 85 -7.84 16.67 -19.30
CA LYS A 85 -9.30 16.78 -19.06
C LYS A 85 -9.58 17.73 -17.89
N TYR A 86 -8.79 17.66 -16.83
CA TYR A 86 -8.88 18.57 -15.68
C TYR A 86 -8.66 20.03 -16.09
N ASP A 87 -7.61 20.31 -16.87
CA ASP A 87 -7.30 21.66 -17.36
C ASP A 87 -8.43 22.26 -18.24
N VAL A 88 -9.12 21.42 -19.01
CA VAL A 88 -10.30 21.83 -19.80
C VAL A 88 -11.52 22.12 -18.92
N ALA A 89 -11.68 21.41 -17.80
CA ALA A 89 -12.80 21.55 -16.87
C ALA A 89 -12.62 22.73 -15.88
N PHE A 90 -11.39 22.99 -15.42
CA PHE A 90 -11.13 23.91 -14.30
C PHE A 90 -10.15 25.03 -14.63
N ASN A 91 -9.01 24.72 -15.27
CA ASN A 91 -7.95 25.71 -15.55
C ASN A 91 -8.18 26.51 -16.84
N GLY A 92 -9.44 26.68 -17.25
CA GLY A 92 -9.81 27.51 -18.40
C GLY A 92 -9.26 27.05 -19.75
N ARG A 93 -8.89 25.77 -19.89
CA ARG A 93 -8.16 25.17 -21.02
C ARG A 93 -6.68 25.60 -21.14
N VAL A 94 -6.14 26.28 -20.14
CA VAL A 94 -4.69 26.48 -19.99
C VAL A 94 -4.11 25.20 -19.38
N PRO A 95 -3.06 24.59 -19.95
CA PRO A 95 -2.59 23.25 -19.57
C PRO A 95 -1.76 23.24 -18.28
N MET A 96 -2.21 23.90 -17.22
CA MET A 96 -1.42 24.13 -16.01
C MET A 96 -1.09 22.82 -15.27
N ALA A 97 -2.09 21.96 -15.06
CA ALA A 97 -1.89 20.67 -14.41
C ALA A 97 -1.13 19.70 -15.33
N THR A 98 -1.40 19.74 -16.64
CA THR A 98 -0.74 18.90 -17.65
C THR A 98 0.75 19.21 -17.80
N GLU A 99 1.13 20.49 -17.83
CA GLU A 99 2.54 20.88 -17.96
C GLU A 99 3.31 20.71 -16.65
N TRP A 100 2.66 20.82 -15.47
CA TRP A 100 3.27 20.41 -14.20
C TRP A 100 3.66 18.93 -14.24
N GLU A 101 2.70 18.05 -14.56
CA GLU A 101 2.94 16.61 -14.69
C GLU A 101 3.98 16.31 -15.80
N ARG A 102 3.94 17.01 -16.94
CA ARG A 102 4.98 16.87 -17.99
C ARG A 102 6.37 17.19 -17.45
N GLU A 103 6.53 18.29 -16.71
CA GLU A 103 7.81 18.57 -16.07
C GLU A 103 8.18 17.49 -15.04
N ASP A 104 7.20 16.91 -14.36
CA ASP A 104 7.41 16.02 -13.23
C ASP A 104 7.87 14.62 -13.64
N VAL A 105 7.19 14.00 -14.61
CA VAL A 105 7.68 12.78 -15.30
C VAL A 105 8.97 13.02 -16.08
N GLY A 106 9.27 14.29 -16.42
CA GLY A 106 10.53 14.72 -17.04
C GLY A 106 11.70 14.86 -16.05
N LYS A 107 11.44 14.98 -14.75
CA LYS A 107 12.48 15.19 -13.72
C LYS A 107 13.06 13.85 -13.28
N ARG A 108 14.37 13.67 -13.45
CA ARG A 108 15.12 12.59 -12.77
C ARG A 108 15.12 12.84 -11.26
N ARG A 109 14.15 12.28 -10.55
CA ARG A 109 14.12 12.31 -9.08
C ARG A 109 15.26 11.47 -8.50
N PRO A 110 15.87 11.89 -7.38
CA PRO A 110 16.56 10.97 -6.49
C PRO A 110 15.52 10.08 -5.80
N LEU A 111 15.78 8.76 -5.74
CA LEU A 111 14.95 7.72 -5.10
C LEU A 111 14.45 8.08 -3.68
N PHE A 112 15.19 8.90 -2.95
CA PHE A 112 14.94 9.31 -1.56
C PHE A 112 13.68 10.17 -1.32
N LEU A 113 12.72 10.17 -2.26
CA LEU A 113 11.47 10.92 -2.21
C LEU A 113 10.24 10.10 -1.78
N PHE A 114 10.40 8.82 -1.42
CA PHE A 114 9.36 8.12 -0.65
C PHE A 114 9.30 8.72 0.75
N ARG A 115 8.22 9.46 1.05
CA ARG A 115 8.21 10.44 2.14
C ARG A 115 7.68 9.94 3.48
N GLY A 116 7.27 8.68 3.60
CA GLY A 116 6.77 8.10 4.86
C GLY A 116 7.71 8.24 6.06
N ARG A 117 9.03 8.32 5.83
CA ARG A 117 10.03 8.60 6.89
C ARG A 117 10.01 10.05 7.44
N ASN A 118 9.07 10.91 7.02
CA ASN A 118 8.81 12.22 7.61
C ASN A 118 8.14 12.13 9.00
N ARG A 119 7.16 11.23 9.18
CA ARG A 119 6.34 11.11 10.40
C ARG A 119 7.08 10.38 11.53
N LEU A 120 8.07 9.55 11.18
CA LEU A 120 8.98 8.95 12.15
C LEU A 120 9.66 10.03 13.02
N PRO A 121 9.87 9.76 14.32
CA PRO A 121 10.69 10.58 15.21
C PRO A 121 12.08 10.88 14.63
N GLU A 122 12.66 12.01 15.04
CA GLU A 122 13.79 12.64 14.33
C GLU A 122 15.09 11.82 14.39
N ASP A 123 15.20 10.92 15.36
CA ASP A 123 16.25 9.93 15.58
C ASP A 123 16.22 8.74 14.61
N PHE A 124 15.05 8.37 14.05
CA PHE A 124 14.98 7.37 12.97
C PHE A 124 15.39 7.92 11.59
N ARG A 125 15.51 9.24 11.45
CA ARG A 125 15.87 9.87 10.17
C ARG A 125 17.34 9.66 9.89
N LEU A 126 17.65 8.68 9.02
CA LEU A 126 19.01 8.38 8.56
C LEU A 126 19.81 9.67 8.30
N PRO A 127 21.00 9.86 8.92
CA PRO A 127 21.76 11.09 8.80
C PRO A 127 22.00 11.50 7.35
N GLU A 128 22.01 12.81 7.09
CA GLU A 128 22.24 13.43 5.78
C GLU A 128 23.56 12.94 5.13
N THR A 129 24.53 12.51 5.94
CA THR A 129 25.80 11.90 5.55
C THR A 129 25.67 10.46 5.06
N GLU A 130 24.73 9.67 5.57
CA GLU A 130 24.49 8.27 5.18
C GLU A 130 23.51 8.17 4.01
N ARG A 131 22.57 9.11 3.90
CA ARG A 131 21.79 9.40 2.69
C ARG A 131 22.66 9.49 1.41
N ARG A 132 23.91 9.95 1.52
CA ARG A 132 24.87 10.05 0.41
C ARG A 132 25.73 8.80 0.20
N ARG A 133 25.65 7.82 1.09
CA ARG A 133 26.59 6.68 1.17
C ARG A 133 26.08 5.41 0.47
N GLY A 134 24.80 5.38 0.09
CA GLY A 134 24.20 4.35 -0.76
C GLY A 134 24.76 4.25 -2.19
N ASN A 135 25.69 5.13 -2.60
CA ASN A 135 26.38 5.13 -3.90
C ASN A 135 27.33 3.92 -4.13
N GLY A 136 27.05 2.77 -3.53
CA GLY A 136 27.74 1.51 -3.80
C GLY A 136 27.36 0.96 -5.16
N ARG A 137 28.12 1.32 -6.20
CA ARG A 137 27.95 0.88 -7.60
C ARG A 137 27.94 -0.66 -7.72
N GLY A 138 26.77 -1.27 -7.57
CA GLY A 138 26.54 -2.68 -7.81
C GLY A 138 26.70 -3.01 -9.29
N LEU A 139 27.47 -4.06 -9.60
CA LEU A 139 27.83 -4.42 -10.98
C LEU A 139 26.61 -4.75 -11.86
N LEU A 140 25.49 -5.15 -11.23
CA LEU A 140 24.23 -5.51 -11.89
C LEU A 140 23.38 -4.31 -12.35
N ALA A 141 23.60 -3.10 -11.81
CA ALA A 141 22.83 -1.91 -12.20
C ALA A 141 23.02 -1.55 -13.70
N ASN A 142 24.16 -1.94 -14.27
CA ASN A 142 24.46 -1.75 -15.69
C ASN A 142 23.73 -2.73 -16.63
N LEU A 143 23.17 -3.83 -16.13
CA LEU A 143 22.49 -4.83 -16.99
C LEU A 143 21.04 -4.42 -17.34
N PHE A 144 20.36 -3.74 -16.42
CA PHE A 144 19.05 -3.12 -16.69
C PHE A 144 19.17 -1.70 -17.26
N SER A 145 20.33 -1.05 -17.12
CA SER A 145 20.64 0.23 -17.76
C SER A 145 21.05 0.02 -19.23
N GLY A 146 20.07 -0.26 -20.10
CA GLY A 146 20.29 -0.49 -21.54
C GLY A 146 21.18 0.59 -22.19
N ASN A 147 22.32 0.16 -22.72
CA ASN A 147 23.43 1.03 -23.10
C ASN A 147 23.12 1.87 -24.35
N GLY A 148 22.80 3.16 -24.17
CA GLY A 148 22.59 4.12 -25.25
C GLY A 148 22.65 5.57 -24.76
N GLY A 149 23.32 6.44 -25.51
CA GLY A 149 23.44 7.86 -25.19
C GLY A 149 22.11 8.60 -25.30
N GLY A 150 21.72 9.30 -24.23
CA GLY A 150 20.43 10.01 -24.12
C GLY A 150 19.68 9.58 -22.86
N GLY A 151 19.58 10.49 -21.88
CA GLY A 151 19.16 10.15 -20.52
C GLY A 151 17.67 9.83 -20.36
N ARG A 152 17.26 8.61 -20.71
CA ARG A 152 15.88 8.11 -20.51
C ARG A 152 15.50 8.03 -19.03
N VAL A 153 14.19 8.09 -18.76
CA VAL A 153 13.56 7.80 -17.46
C VAL A 153 13.41 6.27 -17.32
N PRO A 154 13.59 5.67 -16.12
CA PRO A 154 13.42 4.22 -15.93
C PRO A 154 11.98 3.78 -16.25
N ALA A 155 11.82 2.58 -16.82
CA ALA A 155 10.50 2.10 -17.25
C ALA A 155 9.54 1.72 -16.10
N TRP A 156 10.03 1.68 -14.86
CA TRP A 156 9.26 1.39 -13.65
C TRP A 156 8.83 2.64 -12.87
N TYR A 157 9.36 3.82 -13.22
CA TYR A 157 8.90 5.08 -12.65
C TYR A 157 7.45 5.34 -13.05
N GLY A 158 6.62 5.72 -12.08
CA GLY A 158 5.18 5.93 -12.23
C GLY A 158 4.46 6.04 -10.89
N HIS A 159 3.16 6.26 -10.98
CA HIS A 159 2.25 6.47 -9.85
C HIS A 159 1.83 5.17 -9.13
N CYS A 160 2.70 4.18 -8.98
CA CYS A 160 2.35 2.90 -8.34
C CYS A 160 1.93 3.07 -6.86
N ASN A 161 2.54 4.03 -6.14
CA ASN A 161 2.16 4.42 -4.78
C ASN A 161 0.86 5.23 -4.77
N GLY A 162 0.69 6.19 -5.69
CA GLY A 162 -0.57 6.94 -5.86
C GLY A 162 -1.76 6.03 -6.14
N ARG A 163 -1.62 5.09 -7.08
CA ARG A 163 -2.58 4.04 -7.41
C ARG A 163 -2.86 3.13 -6.21
N THR A 164 -1.83 2.73 -5.46
CA THR A 164 -1.98 1.96 -4.22
C THR A 164 -2.82 2.71 -3.19
N ALA A 165 -2.41 3.91 -2.81
CA ALA A 165 -3.10 4.77 -1.85
C ALA A 165 -4.57 5.02 -2.25
N ALA A 166 -4.81 5.37 -3.52
CA ALA A 166 -6.15 5.56 -4.06
C ALA A 166 -7.01 4.30 -3.89
N SER A 167 -6.50 3.13 -4.28
CA SER A 167 -7.23 1.85 -4.19
C SER A 167 -7.50 1.35 -2.76
N ILE A 168 -6.78 1.86 -1.75
CA ILE A 168 -7.04 1.59 -0.33
C ILE A 168 -8.11 2.55 0.22
N ARG A 169 -8.01 3.85 -0.11
CA ARG A 169 -8.84 4.90 0.49
C ARG A 169 -10.20 5.10 -0.17
N HIS A 170 -10.31 4.74 -1.43
CA HIS A 170 -11.45 5.04 -2.28
C HIS A 170 -12.06 3.77 -2.85
N ALA A 171 -13.37 3.66 -2.68
CA ALA A 171 -14.18 2.73 -3.45
C ALA A 171 -13.97 2.96 -4.95
N GLU A 172 -13.96 1.87 -5.72
CA GLU A 172 -13.78 1.95 -7.17
C GLU A 172 -14.87 2.85 -7.81
N PRO A 173 -14.50 3.88 -8.61
CA PRO A 173 -15.46 4.70 -9.34
C PRO A 173 -16.42 3.84 -10.18
N GLN A 174 -17.73 4.02 -10.00
CA GLN A 174 -18.76 3.13 -10.56
C GLN A 174 -19.44 3.71 -11.81
N ARG A 175 -19.48 5.05 -11.94
CA ARG A 175 -20.13 5.75 -13.07
C ARG A 175 -19.35 7.01 -13.47
N SER A 176 -19.52 7.42 -14.73
CA SER A 176 -18.96 8.69 -15.22
C SER A 176 -19.68 9.90 -14.58
N VAL A 177 -18.92 10.96 -14.33
CA VAL A 177 -19.40 12.22 -13.74
C VAL A 177 -19.17 13.37 -14.73
N MET A 178 -20.11 14.33 -14.79
CA MET A 178 -19.97 15.52 -15.64
C MET A 178 -19.73 16.76 -14.78
N ARG A 179 -18.59 17.42 -14.96
CA ARG A 179 -18.28 18.71 -14.33
C ARG A 179 -17.83 19.71 -15.39
N ASN A 180 -18.37 20.93 -15.33
CA ASN A 180 -18.00 22.06 -16.20
C ASN A 180 -18.03 21.74 -17.72
N GLY A 181 -18.91 20.84 -18.15
CA GLY A 181 -19.04 20.39 -19.54
C GLY A 181 -18.04 19.32 -19.98
N VAL A 182 -17.18 18.83 -19.07
CA VAL A 182 -16.28 17.68 -19.28
C VAL A 182 -16.88 16.44 -18.61
N VAL A 183 -16.75 15.29 -19.26
CA VAL A 183 -17.11 13.98 -18.68
C VAL A 183 -15.84 13.27 -18.23
N PHE A 184 -15.78 12.97 -16.93
CA PHE A 184 -14.77 12.12 -16.32
C PHE A 184 -15.36 10.71 -16.20
N THR A 185 -14.74 9.75 -16.88
CA THR A 185 -15.08 8.32 -16.79
C THR A 185 -14.47 7.70 -15.53
N PRO A 186 -14.93 6.53 -15.07
CA PRO A 186 -14.27 5.81 -13.97
C PRO A 186 -12.76 5.64 -14.13
N ALA A 187 -12.25 5.42 -15.35
CA ALA A 187 -10.80 5.37 -15.63
C ALA A 187 -10.11 6.74 -15.41
N ASP A 188 -10.77 7.85 -15.78
CA ASP A 188 -10.26 9.19 -15.51
C ASP A 188 -10.19 9.47 -14.01
N ILE A 189 -11.24 9.11 -13.26
CA ILE A 189 -11.34 9.37 -11.83
C ILE A 189 -10.26 8.60 -11.05
N LYS A 190 -9.95 7.36 -11.46
CA LYS A 190 -8.80 6.61 -10.92
C LYS A 190 -7.46 7.32 -11.16
N GLY A 191 -7.28 7.94 -12.33
CA GLY A 191 -6.07 8.71 -12.64
C GLY A 191 -5.96 10.02 -11.85
N LEU A 192 -7.08 10.73 -11.66
CA LEU A 192 -7.15 11.90 -10.78
C LEU A 192 -6.80 11.54 -9.33
N LEU A 193 -7.26 10.40 -8.83
CA LEU A 193 -6.91 9.93 -7.48
C LEU A 193 -5.44 9.50 -7.40
N ALA A 194 -4.90 8.82 -8.42
CA ALA A 194 -3.49 8.44 -8.47
C ALA A 194 -2.54 9.65 -8.43
N GLU A 195 -2.85 10.72 -9.18
CA GLU A 195 -2.18 12.03 -9.10
C GLU A 195 -2.23 12.60 -7.68
N VAL A 196 -3.44 12.70 -7.10
CA VAL A 196 -3.66 13.29 -5.77
C VAL A 196 -2.84 12.61 -4.68
N TYR A 197 -2.65 11.29 -4.75
CA TYR A 197 -1.89 10.55 -3.74
C TYR A 197 -0.37 10.47 -3.97
N MET A 198 0.15 11.02 -5.05
CA MET A 198 1.50 10.70 -5.52
C MET A 198 2.64 11.12 -4.57
N TYR A 199 2.48 12.21 -3.81
CA TYR A 199 3.50 12.72 -2.86
C TYR A 199 2.96 13.02 -1.47
N GLN A 200 1.83 12.40 -1.11
CA GLN A 200 1.24 12.53 0.21
C GLN A 200 2.16 11.91 1.28
N ASP A 201 2.22 12.53 2.45
CA ASP A 201 2.72 11.84 3.64
C ASP A 201 1.84 10.60 3.92
N THR A 202 2.45 9.52 4.41
CA THR A 202 1.79 8.24 4.72
C THR A 202 2.03 7.85 6.16
N GLU A 203 1.14 7.04 6.74
CA GLU A 203 1.42 6.38 8.00
C GLU A 203 2.40 5.23 7.80
N PHE A 204 3.36 5.07 8.71
CA PHE A 204 4.50 4.18 8.53
C PHE A 204 4.42 2.92 9.40
N LEU A 205 4.38 1.74 8.78
CA LEU A 205 4.04 0.47 9.45
C LEU A 205 5.19 -0.55 9.46
N GLY A 206 6.43 -0.08 9.34
CA GLY A 206 7.64 -0.90 9.34
C GLY A 206 8.49 -0.72 8.08
N GLY A 207 9.77 -1.05 8.19
CA GLY A 207 10.78 -0.81 7.13
C GLY A 207 11.81 0.25 7.51
N ILE A 208 12.28 0.23 8.76
CA ILE A 208 13.35 1.12 9.25
C ILE A 208 14.71 0.61 8.77
N ASP A 209 14.89 -0.71 8.75
CA ASP A 209 16.02 -1.40 8.14
C ASP A 209 15.80 -1.66 6.64
N PHE A 210 16.75 -2.34 5.98
CA PHE A 210 16.72 -2.70 4.55
C PHE A 210 15.64 -3.72 4.15
N ALA A 211 14.86 -4.20 5.12
CA ALA A 211 13.60 -4.93 4.93
C ALA A 211 12.81 -4.84 6.24
N VAL A 212 11.48 -4.99 6.17
CA VAL A 212 10.62 -5.04 7.36
C VAL A 212 10.96 -6.28 8.19
N ASN A 213 11.26 -6.12 9.50
CA ASN A 213 11.51 -7.23 10.42
C ASN A 213 10.31 -8.21 10.38
N PRO A 214 10.51 -9.54 10.29
CA PRO A 214 9.41 -10.50 10.18
C PRO A 214 8.47 -10.48 11.40
N GLY A 215 8.97 -10.09 12.58
CA GLY A 215 8.14 -9.83 13.76
C GLY A 215 7.18 -8.65 13.53
N THR A 216 7.71 -7.48 13.15
CA THR A 216 6.89 -6.30 12.77
C THR A 216 5.91 -6.66 11.67
N PHE A 217 6.36 -7.34 10.60
CA PHE A 217 5.53 -7.75 9.48
C PHE A 217 4.34 -8.63 9.93
N HIS A 218 4.59 -9.62 10.80
CA HIS A 218 3.54 -10.49 11.32
C HIS A 218 2.55 -9.75 12.23
N VAL A 219 3.05 -8.93 13.15
CA VAL A 219 2.23 -8.13 14.09
C VAL A 219 1.39 -7.10 13.34
N VAL A 220 1.97 -6.37 12.40
CA VAL A 220 1.28 -5.33 11.62
C VAL A 220 0.18 -5.94 10.75
N LEU A 221 0.46 -6.98 9.96
CA LEU A 221 -0.60 -7.60 9.15
C LEU A 221 -1.69 -8.24 10.03
N SER A 222 -1.32 -8.91 11.11
CA SER A 222 -2.31 -9.59 11.97
C SER A 222 -3.21 -8.62 12.76
N ASN A 223 -2.71 -7.44 13.11
CA ASN A 223 -3.52 -6.39 13.71
C ASN A 223 -4.30 -5.59 12.65
N TRP A 224 -3.64 -5.04 11.61
CA TRP A 224 -4.28 -4.14 10.63
C TRP A 224 -5.27 -4.85 9.69
N LEU A 225 -4.93 -6.04 9.17
CA LEU A 225 -5.83 -6.84 8.33
C LEU A 225 -6.64 -7.86 9.14
N GLY A 226 -6.06 -8.46 10.18
CA GLY A 226 -6.69 -9.53 10.95
C GLY A 226 -7.75 -9.04 11.92
N ARG A 227 -7.48 -7.95 12.67
CA ARG A 227 -8.44 -7.28 13.55
C ARG A 227 -9.12 -6.11 12.82
N GLY A 228 -8.31 -5.19 12.28
CA GLY A 228 -8.77 -3.90 11.77
C GLY A 228 -9.44 -3.90 10.38
N SER A 229 -9.47 -5.03 9.67
CA SER A 229 -10.04 -5.15 8.31
C SER A 229 -9.56 -4.06 7.31
N HIS A 230 -8.35 -3.55 7.48
CA HIS A 230 -7.80 -2.42 6.72
C HIS A 230 -6.69 -2.87 5.77
N PRO A 231 -6.75 -2.54 4.46
CA PRO A 231 -5.66 -2.84 3.54
C PRO A 231 -4.35 -2.17 3.98
N VAL A 232 -3.22 -2.84 3.75
CA VAL A 232 -1.87 -2.33 4.05
C VAL A 232 -1.10 -2.15 2.75
N GLY A 233 -0.57 -0.95 2.50
CA GLY A 233 0.36 -0.72 1.41
C GLY A 233 1.71 -1.37 1.71
N MET A 234 2.30 -2.03 0.73
CA MET A 234 3.67 -2.54 0.79
C MET A 234 4.51 -1.97 -0.35
N ASP A 235 5.80 -1.73 -0.10
CA ASP A 235 6.81 -1.77 -1.17
C ASP A 235 7.37 -3.20 -1.27
N SER A 236 7.15 -3.81 -2.43
CA SER A 236 7.40 -5.23 -2.69
C SER A 236 8.83 -5.55 -3.13
N THR A 237 9.69 -4.54 -3.31
CA THR A 237 11.08 -4.71 -3.77
C THR A 237 12.08 -4.05 -2.83
N LEU A 238 13.18 -4.77 -2.53
CA LEU A 238 14.25 -4.26 -1.67
C LEU A 238 15.22 -3.37 -2.46
N GLY A 239 15.51 -2.17 -1.93
CA GLY A 239 16.58 -1.30 -2.43
C GLY A 239 16.16 -0.19 -3.41
N GLU A 240 16.75 -0.16 -4.61
CA GLU A 240 16.66 1.00 -5.52
C GLU A 240 15.41 1.02 -6.42
N VAL A 241 14.67 -0.08 -6.51
CA VAL A 241 13.43 -0.18 -7.28
C VAL A 241 12.27 -0.24 -6.30
N VAL A 242 11.23 0.55 -6.57
CA VAL A 242 10.07 0.77 -5.70
C VAL A 242 8.81 0.30 -6.43
N PHE A 243 8.11 -0.71 -5.90
CA PHE A 243 6.90 -1.27 -6.49
C PHE A 243 5.80 -1.44 -5.44
N ASN A 244 4.87 -0.48 -5.43
CA ASN A 244 3.84 -0.40 -4.41
C ASN A 244 2.57 -1.18 -4.77
N TYR A 245 2.05 -1.93 -3.80
CA TYR A 245 0.79 -2.68 -3.92
C TYR A 245 0.02 -2.72 -2.59
N PRO A 246 -1.32 -2.81 -2.62
CA PRO A 246 -2.12 -2.98 -1.41
C PRO A 246 -2.33 -4.48 -1.10
N ILE A 247 -1.84 -4.93 0.05
CA ILE A 247 -2.20 -6.21 0.67
C ILE A 247 -3.62 -6.08 1.24
N TYR A 248 -4.49 -7.06 0.96
CA TYR A 248 -5.89 -7.04 1.37
C TYR A 248 -6.36 -8.33 2.06
N ALA A 249 -5.54 -9.38 2.09
CA ALA A 249 -5.77 -10.57 2.89
C ALA A 249 -4.45 -11.29 3.21
N TYR A 250 -4.43 -12.09 4.26
CA TYR A 250 -3.38 -13.06 4.55
C TYR A 250 -3.94 -14.31 5.22
N ALA A 251 -3.17 -15.40 5.16
CA ALA A 251 -3.36 -16.58 5.99
C ALA A 251 -1.99 -17.12 6.44
N THR A 252 -1.91 -17.62 7.67
CA THR A 252 -0.71 -18.22 8.27
C THR A 252 -0.91 -19.70 8.61
N SER A 253 0.20 -20.42 8.68
CA SER A 253 0.30 -21.78 9.22
C SER A 253 1.65 -21.91 9.93
N HIS A 254 1.69 -22.54 11.09
CA HIS A 254 2.95 -22.87 11.77
C HIS A 254 3.40 -24.30 11.46
N LEU A 255 4.71 -24.56 11.53
CA LEU A 255 5.31 -25.89 11.36
C LEU A 255 5.96 -26.38 12.66
N GLU A 256 6.97 -25.66 13.14
CA GLU A 256 7.63 -25.91 14.43
C GLU A 256 7.22 -24.86 15.47
N ARG A 257 7.08 -25.28 16.73
CA ARG A 257 6.84 -24.39 17.88
C ARG A 257 7.57 -24.89 19.12
N SER A 258 8.26 -23.98 19.80
CA SER A 258 8.73 -24.08 21.18
C SER A 258 8.25 -22.87 21.98
N ASP A 259 8.47 -22.89 23.29
CA ASP A 259 8.04 -21.84 24.22
C ASP A 259 8.51 -20.43 23.80
N ASN A 260 9.66 -20.35 23.12
CA ASN A 260 10.33 -19.11 22.72
C ASN A 260 10.45 -18.90 21.20
N ARG A 261 9.89 -19.78 20.35
CA ARG A 261 10.13 -19.76 18.90
C ARG A 261 8.97 -20.37 18.12
N VAL A 262 8.53 -19.73 17.03
CA VAL A 262 7.53 -20.29 16.11
C VAL A 262 8.00 -20.17 14.67
N GLU A 263 7.98 -21.26 13.91
CA GLU A 263 8.16 -21.25 12.47
C GLU A 263 6.81 -21.01 11.77
N VAL A 264 6.71 -19.92 11.01
CA VAL A 264 5.49 -19.45 10.36
C VAL A 264 5.68 -19.37 8.85
N LYS A 265 4.75 -19.96 8.11
CA LYS A 265 4.51 -19.69 6.70
C LYS A 265 3.29 -18.78 6.57
N MET A 266 3.36 -17.78 5.71
CA MET A 266 2.27 -16.83 5.46
C MET A 266 2.12 -16.60 3.95
N ASN A 267 0.88 -16.67 3.46
CA ASN A 267 0.52 -16.20 2.13
C ASN A 267 -0.24 -14.88 2.26
N ALA A 268 0.27 -13.81 1.67
CA ALA A 268 -0.38 -12.48 1.64
C ALA A 268 -0.91 -12.18 0.23
N ALA A 269 -2.20 -11.89 0.10
CA ALA A 269 -2.85 -11.56 -1.17
C ALA A 269 -2.91 -10.04 -1.37
N TYR A 270 -2.59 -9.60 -2.58
CA TYR A 270 -2.49 -8.18 -2.94
C TYR A 270 -3.10 -7.89 -4.32
N ALA A 271 -3.49 -6.64 -4.57
CA ALA A 271 -4.00 -6.23 -5.88
C ALA A 271 -2.84 -5.79 -6.79
N LYS A 272 -2.66 -6.46 -7.93
CA LYS A 272 -1.65 -6.12 -8.94
C LYS A 272 -2.14 -4.99 -9.84
N SER A 273 -1.20 -4.27 -10.45
CA SER A 273 -1.46 -3.31 -11.52
C SER A 273 -2.03 -3.99 -12.77
N SER A 274 -2.77 -3.23 -13.57
CA SER A 274 -3.13 -3.57 -14.95
C SER A 274 -2.22 -2.85 -15.95
N GLY A 275 -2.04 -3.43 -17.14
CA GLY A 275 -1.20 -2.85 -18.22
C GLY A 275 -1.78 -1.61 -18.92
N GLY A 276 -2.86 -1.06 -18.37
CA GLY A 276 -3.62 0.11 -18.81
C GLY A 276 -4.73 0.36 -17.79
N GLU A 277 -5.40 1.52 -17.86
CA GLU A 277 -6.52 1.82 -16.95
C GLU A 277 -7.86 1.41 -17.58
N HIS A 278 -8.77 0.92 -16.75
CA HIS A 278 -10.05 0.37 -17.17
C HIS A 278 -11.21 1.03 -16.40
N ASN A 279 -12.33 1.27 -17.07
CA ASN A 279 -13.51 1.81 -16.39
C ASN A 279 -14.02 0.86 -15.28
N GLN A 280 -13.96 -0.45 -15.52
CA GLN A 280 -14.14 -1.49 -14.51
C GLN A 280 -12.83 -2.26 -14.37
N SER A 281 -12.35 -2.41 -13.13
CA SER A 281 -11.08 -3.02 -12.81
C SER A 281 -11.05 -4.50 -13.15
N PRO A 282 -9.94 -5.03 -13.69
CA PRO A 282 -9.74 -6.46 -13.89
C PRO A 282 -9.47 -7.26 -12.60
N ARG A 283 -9.39 -6.61 -11.43
CA ARG A 283 -9.26 -7.24 -10.09
C ARG A 283 -8.20 -8.35 -10.02
N ILE A 284 -7.00 -8.03 -10.51
CA ILE A 284 -5.88 -8.97 -10.67
C ILE A 284 -5.27 -9.29 -9.30
N LYS A 285 -5.52 -10.48 -8.79
CA LYS A 285 -4.90 -11.00 -7.56
C LYS A 285 -3.42 -11.35 -7.80
N GLY A 286 -2.56 -10.93 -6.88
CA GLY A 286 -1.25 -11.52 -6.64
C GLY A 286 -1.24 -12.19 -5.26
N VAL A 287 -0.26 -13.09 -5.03
CA VAL A 287 0.05 -13.65 -3.71
C VAL A 287 1.57 -13.61 -3.55
N MET A 288 2.05 -13.17 -2.38
CA MET A 288 3.45 -13.32 -1.95
C MET A 288 3.51 -14.33 -0.80
N TYR A 289 4.44 -15.27 -0.91
CA TYR A 289 4.73 -16.30 0.09
C TYR A 289 5.89 -15.85 0.97
N PHE A 290 5.70 -15.92 2.28
CA PHE A 290 6.68 -15.57 3.30
C PHE A 290 6.90 -16.78 4.22
N HIS A 291 8.13 -16.95 4.66
CA HIS A 291 8.55 -18.04 5.54
C HIS A 291 9.57 -17.51 6.54
N TYR A 292 9.21 -17.50 7.82
CA TYR A 292 10.03 -16.87 8.85
C TYR A 292 9.87 -17.55 10.21
N THR A 293 10.91 -17.41 11.01
CA THR A 293 10.87 -17.63 12.46
C THR A 293 10.34 -16.38 13.13
N LEU A 294 9.49 -16.53 14.15
CA LEU A 294 9.21 -15.54 15.19
C LEU A 294 9.92 -15.94 16.48
N ASN A 295 10.48 -14.97 17.19
CA ASN A 295 11.10 -15.12 18.52
C ASN A 295 10.12 -14.60 19.58
N LEU A 296 9.89 -15.36 20.66
CA LEU A 296 8.97 -15.00 21.74
C LEU A 296 9.71 -14.74 23.08
N ASN A 297 9.14 -13.86 23.93
CA ASN A 297 9.53 -13.73 25.34
C ASN A 297 8.83 -14.78 26.23
N GLU A 298 8.99 -14.67 27.56
CA GLU A 298 8.40 -15.62 28.53
C GLU A 298 6.86 -15.50 28.61
N GLU A 299 6.31 -14.35 28.22
CA GLU A 299 4.88 -14.06 28.10
C GLU A 299 4.25 -14.59 26.79
N GLY A 300 5.05 -14.95 25.78
CA GLY A 300 4.59 -15.40 24.46
C GLY A 300 4.42 -14.29 23.41
N GLU A 301 4.96 -13.10 23.67
CA GLU A 301 4.93 -11.92 22.80
C GLU A 301 6.05 -11.94 21.76
N ILE A 302 5.73 -11.50 20.55
CA ILE A 302 6.65 -11.45 19.40
C ILE A 302 7.69 -10.34 19.62
N THR A 303 8.91 -10.73 19.94
CA THR A 303 10.06 -9.82 20.13
C THR A 303 10.86 -9.60 18.84
N GLY A 304 10.57 -10.34 17.78
CA GLY A 304 11.28 -10.28 16.49
C GLY A 304 11.26 -11.60 15.75
N GLY A 305 12.24 -11.82 14.89
CA GLY A 305 12.28 -13.04 14.07
C GLY A 305 13.35 -13.03 12.98
N GLU A 306 13.36 -14.06 12.13
CA GLU A 306 14.30 -14.19 11.00
C GLU A 306 13.62 -14.82 9.77
N TYR A 307 13.83 -14.25 8.58
CA TYR A 307 13.32 -14.82 7.31
C TYR A 307 14.20 -15.98 6.82
N TYR A 308 13.56 -17.08 6.44
CA TYR A 308 14.20 -18.18 5.71
C TYR A 308 14.58 -17.77 4.27
N GLY A 309 15.35 -18.64 3.59
CA GLY A 309 15.90 -18.39 2.26
C GLY A 309 14.90 -18.51 1.10
N ASP A 310 13.76 -19.19 1.33
CA ASP A 310 12.64 -19.33 0.40
C ASP A 310 11.58 -18.21 0.55
N SER A 311 11.76 -17.31 1.52
CA SER A 311 10.80 -16.25 1.83
C SER A 311 10.89 -15.04 0.89
N SER A 312 9.74 -14.52 0.48
CA SER A 312 9.63 -13.12 0.06
C SER A 312 10.04 -12.18 1.21
N ARG A 313 10.39 -10.93 0.87
CA ARG A 313 10.68 -9.83 1.81
C ARG A 313 10.14 -8.53 1.20
N VAL A 314 9.76 -7.58 2.04
CA VAL A 314 9.25 -6.25 1.65
C VAL A 314 10.13 -5.17 2.28
N ASP A 315 10.30 -4.02 1.61
CA ASP A 315 11.14 -2.92 2.12
C ASP A 315 10.40 -2.11 3.18
N MET A 316 9.12 -1.79 2.91
CA MET A 316 8.29 -0.93 3.75
C MET A 316 6.82 -1.39 3.77
N LEU A 317 6.16 -1.23 4.92
CA LEU A 317 4.69 -1.28 5.06
C LEU A 317 4.16 0.12 5.41
N TRP A 318 2.94 0.46 4.97
CA TRP A 318 2.36 1.78 5.17
C TRP A 318 0.83 1.82 5.02
N SER A 319 0.21 2.91 5.47
CA SER A 319 -1.19 3.24 5.18
C SER A 319 -1.35 4.68 4.68
N PRO A 320 -2.19 4.96 3.68
CA PRO A 320 -2.39 6.30 3.13
C PRO A 320 -3.22 7.22 4.05
N LEU A 321 -2.68 8.41 4.32
CA LEU A 321 -3.35 9.48 5.08
C LEU A 321 -4.30 10.31 4.18
N GLN A 322 -5.00 11.28 4.76
CA GLN A 322 -5.91 12.15 4.01
C GLN A 322 -5.14 13.03 3.01
N PRO A 323 -5.68 13.29 1.81
CA PRO A 323 -4.94 13.95 0.76
C PRO A 323 -4.83 15.46 1.02
N VAL A 324 -3.59 15.94 1.14
CA VAL A 324 -3.26 17.36 1.29
C VAL A 324 -3.14 18.03 -0.09
N GLN A 325 -3.60 19.28 -0.20
CA GLN A 325 -3.48 20.09 -1.42
C GLN A 325 -2.02 20.25 -1.88
N GLY A 326 -1.76 20.13 -3.18
CA GLY A 326 -0.44 20.31 -3.79
C GLY A 326 0.18 21.68 -3.45
N GLY A 327 1.48 21.68 -3.14
CA GLY A 327 2.20 22.86 -2.68
C GLY A 327 1.95 23.27 -1.23
N LYS A 328 1.36 22.39 -0.39
CA LYS A 328 1.21 22.57 1.07
C LYS A 328 2.04 21.54 1.83
N LYS A 329 2.30 21.77 3.13
CA LYS A 329 3.02 20.83 4.01
C LYS A 329 2.31 19.48 4.04
N GLY A 330 3.00 18.42 3.64
CA GLY A 330 2.47 17.06 3.45
C GLY A 330 2.26 16.68 1.99
N ASN A 331 2.35 17.65 1.06
CA ASN A 331 2.30 17.44 -0.39
C ASN A 331 3.03 18.58 -1.15
N GLU A 332 4.18 19.06 -0.65
CA GLU A 332 4.84 20.28 -1.17
C GLU A 332 5.26 20.21 -2.65
N ILE A 333 5.44 19.01 -3.19
CA ILE A 333 5.82 18.78 -4.59
C ILE A 333 4.66 18.25 -5.46
N GLY A 334 3.48 18.02 -4.88
CA GLY A 334 2.30 17.64 -5.63
C GLY A 334 1.71 18.81 -6.42
N ASN A 335 0.98 18.44 -7.48
CA ASN A 335 0.45 19.34 -8.48
C ASN A 335 -0.39 20.47 -7.84
N PRO A 336 0.04 21.73 -7.90
CA PRO A 336 -0.66 22.84 -7.26
C PRO A 336 -1.84 23.36 -8.11
N TYR A 337 -2.04 22.81 -9.31
CA TYR A 337 -3.05 23.24 -10.28
C TYR A 337 -4.25 22.28 -10.39
N ILE A 338 -4.30 21.24 -9.55
CA ILE A 338 -5.50 20.46 -9.27
C ILE A 338 -6.06 20.85 -7.90
N ASP A 339 -7.38 20.78 -7.71
CA ASP A 339 -8.03 20.96 -6.41
C ASP A 339 -8.43 19.59 -5.86
N VAL A 340 -7.90 19.26 -4.68
CA VAL A 340 -8.14 17.96 -4.04
C VAL A 340 -9.61 17.78 -3.63
N LYS A 341 -10.28 18.83 -3.15
CA LYS A 341 -11.70 18.74 -2.75
C LYS A 341 -12.61 18.57 -3.95
N GLU A 342 -12.29 19.19 -5.08
CA GLU A 342 -13.02 19.01 -6.33
C GLU A 342 -12.83 17.60 -6.92
N ILE A 343 -11.61 17.05 -6.89
CA ILE A 343 -11.35 15.66 -7.30
C ILE A 343 -12.09 14.66 -6.40
N LEU A 344 -12.06 14.86 -5.08
CA LEU A 344 -12.85 14.04 -4.15
C LEU A 344 -14.36 14.19 -4.36
N SER A 345 -14.85 15.39 -4.68
CA SER A 345 -16.25 15.64 -5.04
C SER A 345 -16.68 14.85 -6.29
N ILE A 346 -15.84 14.85 -7.33
CA ILE A 346 -16.04 14.03 -8.54
C ILE A 346 -16.03 12.53 -8.18
N TRP A 347 -15.13 12.07 -7.30
CA TRP A 347 -15.14 10.68 -6.84
C TRP A 347 -16.42 10.34 -6.06
N ARG A 348 -16.85 11.18 -5.11
CA ARG A 348 -18.08 11.00 -4.32
C ARG A 348 -19.33 10.91 -5.19
N GLU A 349 -19.39 11.66 -6.28
CA GLU A 349 -20.47 11.55 -7.27
C GLU A 349 -20.37 10.27 -8.12
N SER A 350 -19.19 9.67 -8.28
CA SER A 350 -18.98 8.44 -9.07
C SER A 350 -19.33 7.14 -8.33
N VAL A 351 -19.60 7.20 -7.02
CA VAL A 351 -19.86 6.05 -6.15
C VAL A 351 -21.20 6.21 -5.42
N SER A 352 -21.87 5.10 -5.07
CA SER A 352 -23.05 5.09 -4.21
C SER A 352 -22.75 5.57 -2.77
N LYS A 353 -23.70 6.26 -2.11
CA LYS A 353 -23.54 6.71 -0.71
C LYS A 353 -23.28 5.50 0.19
N ASP A 354 -24.11 4.47 0.05
CA ASP A 354 -24.10 3.20 0.80
C ASP A 354 -22.79 2.39 0.68
N LEU A 355 -21.92 2.73 -0.29
CA LEU A 355 -20.57 2.16 -0.39
C LEU A 355 -19.50 3.06 0.23
N ARG A 356 -19.67 4.40 0.21
CA ARG A 356 -18.79 5.33 0.94
C ARG A 356 -19.03 5.27 2.45
N ASP A 357 -20.28 5.16 2.88
CA ASP A 357 -20.72 5.11 4.28
C ASP A 357 -20.15 3.90 5.05
N LYS A 358 -19.62 2.90 4.34
CA LYS A 358 -18.90 1.75 4.90
C LYS A 358 -17.44 1.65 4.44
N TRP A 359 -16.92 2.65 3.73
CA TRP A 359 -15.53 2.71 3.32
C TRP A 359 -14.68 3.43 4.38
N PHE A 360 -14.45 2.72 5.49
CA PHE A 360 -13.61 3.20 6.58
C PHE A 360 -12.24 3.71 6.09
N ASN A 361 -11.75 4.77 6.70
CA ASN A 361 -10.42 5.34 6.48
C ASN A 361 -9.90 5.75 7.85
N ILE A 362 -8.69 5.33 8.23
CA ILE A 362 -8.08 5.72 9.53
C ILE A 362 -8.01 7.25 9.71
N ASP A 363 -7.76 7.96 8.62
CA ASP A 363 -7.63 9.41 8.56
C ASP A 363 -8.63 9.92 7.49
N PRO A 364 -9.93 10.07 7.81
CA PRO A 364 -10.94 10.49 6.85
C PRO A 364 -10.90 12.00 6.62
N THR A 365 -11.42 12.45 5.48
CA THR A 365 -11.75 13.88 5.33
C THR A 365 -13.08 14.17 6.05
N ASP A 366 -13.35 15.43 6.41
CA ASP A 366 -14.59 15.81 7.08
C ASP A 366 -15.86 15.36 6.33
N GLU A 367 -15.81 15.26 4.99
CA GLU A 367 -16.96 14.87 4.17
C GLU A 367 -16.98 13.38 3.74
N ASP A 368 -15.99 12.60 4.21
CA ASP A 368 -15.91 11.13 4.08
C ASP A 368 -15.72 10.43 5.44
N ARG A 369 -15.95 11.14 6.56
CA ARG A 369 -16.05 10.53 7.88
C ARG A 369 -17.32 9.68 7.92
N ILE A 370 -17.20 8.46 8.43
CA ILE A 370 -18.37 7.64 8.76
C ILE A 370 -18.92 8.20 10.07
N GLU A 371 -20.20 8.55 10.06
CA GLU A 371 -20.96 8.90 11.26
C GLU A 371 -21.34 7.59 11.97
N GLU A 372 -20.97 7.44 13.23
CA GLU A 372 -21.43 6.33 14.07
C GLU A 372 -22.94 6.50 14.35
N PRO A 373 -23.72 5.41 14.44
CA PRO A 373 -25.15 5.51 14.72
C PRO A 373 -25.38 6.08 16.12
N GLU A 374 -26.39 6.93 16.27
CA GLU A 374 -26.68 7.68 17.52
C GLU A 374 -26.94 6.76 18.74
N GLU A 375 -27.18 5.46 18.54
CA GLU A 375 -27.46 4.48 19.60
C GLU A 375 -26.33 4.38 20.64
N GLU A 376 -25.05 4.41 20.26
CA GLU A 376 -23.95 4.38 21.25
C GLU A 376 -23.76 5.71 22.00
N GLN A 377 -24.21 6.84 21.40
CA GLN A 377 -24.23 8.14 22.08
C GLN A 377 -25.39 8.25 23.08
N VAL A 378 -26.50 7.54 22.83
CA VAL A 378 -27.59 7.41 23.82
C VAL A 378 -27.13 6.57 25.00
N VAL A 379 -26.45 5.43 24.79
CA VAL A 379 -25.95 4.60 25.90
C VAL A 379 -24.95 5.36 26.77
N GLN A 380 -24.01 6.12 26.18
CA GLN A 380 -23.08 6.94 26.97
C GLN A 380 -23.79 8.07 27.75
N ALA A 381 -24.85 8.67 27.18
CA ALA A 381 -25.63 9.69 27.88
C ALA A 381 -26.47 9.08 29.01
N GLU A 382 -27.06 7.90 28.82
CA GLU A 382 -27.81 7.18 29.86
C GLU A 382 -26.86 6.69 30.98
N GLU A 383 -25.64 6.22 30.67
CA GLU A 383 -24.63 5.86 31.68
C GLU A 383 -24.08 7.09 32.44
N GLU A 384 -23.97 8.28 31.83
CA GLU A 384 -23.64 9.53 32.55
C GLU A 384 -24.81 10.04 33.42
N GLU A 385 -26.07 9.91 32.98
CA GLU A 385 -27.25 10.35 33.75
C GLU A 385 -27.53 9.42 34.95
N ASP A 386 -27.42 8.08 34.80
CA ASP A 386 -27.47 7.11 35.91
C ASP A 386 -26.32 7.34 36.91
N ALA A 387 -25.13 7.73 36.44
CA ALA A 387 -24.00 8.05 37.31
C ALA A 387 -24.26 9.32 38.15
N GLU A 388 -24.70 10.43 37.53
CA GLU A 388 -25.04 11.65 38.27
C GLU A 388 -26.22 11.45 39.25
N GLU A 389 -27.24 10.66 38.91
CA GLU A 389 -28.33 10.36 39.86
C GLU A 389 -27.85 9.49 41.04
N SER A 390 -26.90 8.57 40.82
CA SER A 390 -26.30 7.77 41.90
C SER A 390 -25.42 8.59 42.87
N GLU A 391 -24.61 9.53 42.38
CA GLU A 391 -23.86 10.46 43.25
C GLU A 391 -24.80 11.46 43.97
N ALA A 392 -25.95 11.79 43.36
CA ALA A 392 -26.96 12.63 43.99
C ALA A 392 -27.64 11.93 45.18
N GLU A 393 -28.02 10.65 45.07
CA GLU A 393 -28.62 9.90 46.19
C GLU A 393 -27.63 9.67 47.35
N GLU A 394 -26.36 9.31 47.10
CA GLU A 394 -25.38 9.12 48.18
C GLU A 394 -25.11 10.43 48.96
N SER A 395 -25.33 11.60 48.34
CA SER A 395 -25.20 12.90 49.01
C SER A 395 -26.32 13.24 50.01
N ALA A 396 -27.43 12.49 50.03
CA ALA A 396 -28.73 13.01 50.45
C ALA A 396 -29.36 12.41 51.74
N GLU A 397 -28.77 11.41 52.41
CA GLU A 397 -29.39 10.80 53.62
C GLU A 397 -28.54 10.82 54.91
N SER A 398 -28.73 11.88 55.72
CA SER A 398 -28.54 11.92 57.20
C SER A 398 -28.93 13.31 57.74
N PRO A 399 -29.45 13.47 58.99
CA PRO A 399 -29.22 12.59 60.15
C PRO A 399 -30.49 12.14 60.93
N GLU A 400 -30.24 11.34 61.97
CA GLU A 400 -31.17 10.55 62.80
C GLU A 400 -32.17 11.34 63.67
N VAL A 401 -33.34 10.74 63.93
CA VAL A 401 -34.11 10.91 65.20
C VAL A 401 -34.74 9.56 65.60
N GLU A 402 -34.65 9.20 66.89
CA GLU A 402 -35.18 7.96 67.49
C GLU A 402 -36.73 7.97 67.63
N THR A 403 -37.40 6.81 67.55
CA THR A 403 -38.24 6.26 68.68
C THR A 403 -38.87 4.87 68.43
N GLU A 404 -38.72 4.03 69.46
CA GLU A 404 -39.56 2.94 70.03
C GLU A 404 -40.60 2.10 69.21
N GLU A 405 -40.49 0.79 69.43
CA GLU A 405 -41.52 -0.29 69.49
C GLU A 405 -42.82 -0.24 68.64
N SER A 406 -43.08 -1.33 67.89
CA SER A 406 -44.00 -2.39 68.38
C SER A 406 -44.14 -3.58 67.41
N MET A 407 -44.89 -4.62 67.80
CA MET A 407 -45.04 -5.91 67.10
C MET A 407 -46.23 -5.91 66.12
N ALA A 408 -46.19 -6.71 65.03
CA ALA A 408 -47.05 -7.91 64.87
C ALA A 408 -47.02 -8.58 63.47
N GLU A 409 -47.05 -9.92 63.52
CA GLU A 409 -47.67 -10.94 62.64
C GLU A 409 -48.30 -10.61 61.26
N GLY A 410 -48.04 -11.48 60.27
CA GLY A 410 -48.76 -11.62 58.98
C GLY A 410 -47.79 -12.03 57.85
N SER A 411 -47.79 -13.24 57.26
CA SER A 411 -48.83 -13.92 56.46
C SER A 411 -49.15 -13.17 55.15
N GLY A 412 -48.92 -13.72 53.95
CA GLY A 412 -48.35 -15.03 53.57
C GLY A 412 -48.52 -15.30 52.05
N THR A 413 -48.24 -16.54 51.59
CA THR A 413 -48.42 -17.08 50.21
C THR A 413 -47.62 -16.36 49.11
N GLU A 414 -46.73 -17.00 48.34
CA GLU A 414 -46.93 -18.09 47.35
C GLU A 414 -47.98 -17.79 46.27
N GLU A 415 -47.54 -17.61 45.03
CA GLU A 415 -48.09 -18.35 43.88
C GLU A 415 -47.06 -18.43 42.74
N THR A 416 -47.20 -19.44 41.85
CA THR A 416 -46.18 -19.81 40.85
C THR A 416 -46.79 -20.39 39.57
N GLU A 417 -46.47 -19.82 38.39
CA GLU A 417 -46.55 -20.46 37.07
C GLU A 417 -45.34 -19.95 36.23
N SER A 418 -44.49 -20.76 35.58
CA SER A 418 -44.74 -21.76 34.51
C SER A 418 -45.10 -21.07 33.19
N ALA A 419 -44.14 -20.87 32.26
CA ALA A 419 -43.76 -21.77 31.15
C ALA A 419 -44.89 -21.97 30.09
N GLU A 420 -44.67 -22.03 28.77
CA GLU A 420 -43.46 -22.36 27.97
C GLU A 420 -43.48 -21.60 26.57
N PRO A 421 -42.88 -22.00 25.41
CA PRO A 421 -42.15 -21.04 24.55
C PRO A 421 -42.65 -20.88 23.08
N ALA A 422 -42.00 -19.99 22.32
CA ALA A 422 -42.06 -19.90 20.85
C ALA A 422 -40.67 -19.56 20.25
N VAL A 423 -40.03 -20.49 19.52
CA VAL A 423 -39.96 -20.58 18.04
C VAL A 423 -39.00 -19.56 17.39
N ALA A 424 -37.92 -20.08 16.79
CA ALA A 424 -36.95 -19.34 15.97
C ALA A 424 -37.12 -19.62 14.45
N PRO A 425 -36.64 -18.73 13.56
CA PRO A 425 -36.67 -18.94 12.11
C PRO A 425 -35.33 -19.39 11.49
N GLU A 426 -35.44 -20.07 10.35
CA GLU A 426 -34.37 -20.59 9.47
C GLU A 426 -34.69 -20.14 8.02
N VAL A 427 -33.73 -19.98 7.08
CA VAL A 427 -32.27 -20.18 7.17
C VAL A 427 -31.55 -18.81 7.11
N GLU A 428 -30.61 -18.38 6.25
CA GLU A 428 -29.91 -18.88 5.05
C GLU A 428 -28.40 -18.59 5.19
N ALA A 429 -27.53 -19.37 4.52
CA ALA A 429 -26.07 -19.22 4.55
C ALA A 429 -25.50 -19.18 3.12
N GLU A 430 -24.74 -18.13 2.78
CA GLU A 430 -24.00 -18.06 1.50
C GLU A 430 -22.71 -18.89 1.53
N GLU A 431 -22.32 -19.41 0.36
CA GLU A 431 -21.22 -20.35 0.20
C GLU A 431 -19.85 -19.68 0.41
N THR A 432 -19.04 -20.22 1.34
CA THR A 432 -17.63 -19.84 1.49
C THR A 432 -16.76 -20.67 0.55
N GLU A 433 -16.15 -20.06 -0.46
CA GLU A 433 -15.08 -20.71 -1.23
C GLU A 433 -13.88 -21.03 -0.31
N VAL A 434 -13.68 -22.33 -0.04
CA VAL A 434 -12.54 -22.82 0.72
C VAL A 434 -11.32 -22.87 -0.20
N MET A 435 -10.20 -22.28 0.22
CA MET A 435 -8.91 -22.50 -0.45
C MET A 435 -8.35 -23.86 -0.01
N GLU A 436 -8.88 -24.94 -0.57
CA GLU A 436 -8.30 -26.28 -0.41
C GLU A 436 -6.98 -26.39 -1.19
N SER A 437 -6.03 -27.14 -0.63
CA SER A 437 -4.67 -27.26 -1.12
C SER A 437 -4.32 -28.71 -1.44
N ASP A 438 -4.70 -29.16 -2.63
CA ASP A 438 -4.35 -30.51 -3.10
C ASP A 438 -2.84 -30.61 -3.38
N ALA A 439 -2.17 -31.41 -2.56
CA ALA A 439 -0.78 -31.81 -2.72
C ALA A 439 -0.69 -33.35 -2.59
N GLU A 440 -0.82 -34.05 -3.71
CA GLU A 440 -0.45 -35.47 -3.80
C GLU A 440 0.97 -35.61 -4.35
N GLU A 441 1.86 -36.23 -3.57
CA GLU A 441 3.13 -36.75 -4.07
C GLU A 441 2.93 -38.09 -4.79
N THR A 442 3.68 -38.34 -5.86
CA THR A 442 4.28 -39.67 -6.14
C THR A 442 5.45 -39.51 -7.13
N PRO A 443 6.44 -40.43 -7.13
CA PRO A 443 7.82 -40.07 -7.49
C PRO A 443 8.22 -40.26 -8.96
N ALA A 444 9.42 -39.76 -9.27
CA ALA A 444 10.02 -39.71 -10.60
C ALA A 444 10.61 -41.03 -11.11
N GLU A 445 10.72 -41.14 -12.44
CA GLU A 445 11.80 -41.85 -13.14
C GLU A 445 12.43 -40.92 -14.19
N ASP A 446 13.74 -41.06 -14.40
CA ASP A 446 14.57 -40.37 -15.41
C ASP A 446 14.60 -41.21 -16.71
N PRO A 447 14.82 -40.64 -17.92
CA PRO A 447 16.19 -40.75 -18.45
C PRO A 447 16.68 -39.63 -19.41
N GLU A 448 17.89 -39.15 -19.14
CA GLU A 448 19.03 -38.89 -20.05
C GLU A 448 18.78 -38.42 -21.51
N THR A 449 19.07 -37.14 -21.75
CA THR A 449 19.86 -36.54 -22.86
C THR A 449 19.74 -37.03 -24.32
N GLU A 450 19.44 -36.10 -25.23
CA GLU A 450 20.23 -35.85 -26.46
C GLU A 450 20.29 -34.34 -26.78
N ASP A 451 21.38 -33.87 -27.41
CA ASP A 451 21.60 -32.48 -27.83
C ASP A 451 20.91 -32.15 -29.18
N SER A 452 20.52 -30.88 -29.40
CA SER A 452 20.58 -30.25 -30.73
C SER A 452 20.43 -28.72 -30.71
N ASP A 453 21.44 -28.01 -31.23
CA ASP A 453 21.38 -26.58 -31.57
C ASP A 453 20.62 -26.35 -32.89
N ALA A 454 19.73 -25.35 -32.94
CA ALA A 454 19.56 -24.42 -34.09
C ALA A 454 18.56 -23.28 -33.76
N PRO A 455 18.83 -22.03 -34.17
CA PRO A 455 17.87 -20.91 -34.06
C PRO A 455 17.14 -20.59 -35.38
N GLU A 456 15.93 -20.04 -35.26
CA GLU A 456 15.24 -19.28 -36.32
C GLU A 456 14.94 -17.86 -35.80
N ALA A 457 14.77 -16.81 -36.60
CA ALA A 457 15.35 -16.40 -37.88
C ALA A 457 14.81 -14.99 -38.16
N GLU A 458 15.64 -13.94 -38.22
CA GLU A 458 15.16 -12.60 -38.58
C GLU A 458 15.05 -12.45 -40.11
N ALA A 459 14.14 -11.59 -40.56
CA ALA A 459 13.86 -11.36 -41.98
C ALA A 459 14.18 -9.92 -42.39
N GLU A 460 15.31 -9.73 -43.07
CA GLU A 460 15.55 -8.58 -43.94
C GLU A 460 15.23 -8.98 -45.40
N GLU A 461 14.62 -8.08 -46.18
CA GLU A 461 14.56 -8.20 -47.64
C GLU A 461 15.50 -7.16 -48.29
N SER A 462 16.12 -7.54 -49.40
CA SER A 462 17.39 -6.97 -49.88
C SER A 462 17.27 -5.91 -50.97
N GLU A 463 18.21 -4.97 -50.97
CA GLU A 463 18.47 -4.05 -52.09
C GLU A 463 18.99 -4.77 -53.36
N THR A 464 18.81 -4.15 -54.53
CA THR A 464 19.45 -4.55 -55.81
C THR A 464 19.70 -3.32 -56.70
N ASP A 465 20.92 -3.17 -57.22
CA ASP A 465 21.43 -1.95 -57.89
C ASP A 465 21.16 -1.84 -59.41
N GLU A 466 20.92 -0.58 -59.85
CA GLU A 466 21.41 0.09 -61.09
C GLU A 466 21.04 -0.45 -62.52
N PRO A 467 21.26 0.32 -63.64
CA PRO A 467 22.15 1.49 -63.82
C PRO A 467 21.60 2.74 -64.57
N ASP A 468 22.50 3.73 -64.71
CA ASP A 468 22.40 5.10 -65.28
C ASP A 468 21.78 5.32 -66.68
N ALA A 469 21.29 6.56 -66.88
CA ALA A 469 21.34 7.30 -68.15
C ALA A 469 21.33 8.84 -67.92
N GLU A 470 22.06 9.61 -68.75
CA GLU A 470 22.23 11.09 -68.63
C GLU A 470 21.24 11.92 -69.50
N GLU A 471 21.51 13.24 -69.60
CA GLU A 471 20.87 14.32 -70.40
C GLU A 471 19.57 14.96 -69.82
N SER A 472 19.35 16.29 -69.87
CA SER A 472 20.18 17.44 -70.30
C SER A 472 19.65 18.79 -69.74
N GLU A 473 20.28 19.92 -70.12
CA GLU A 473 20.18 21.26 -69.49
C GLU A 473 19.02 22.16 -69.98
N SER A 474 18.53 23.06 -69.11
CA SER A 474 18.08 24.46 -69.38
C SER A 474 17.58 25.08 -68.07
N GLU A 475 18.25 26.08 -67.48
CA GLU A 475 18.28 27.52 -67.83
C GLU A 475 17.08 28.36 -67.31
N GLU A 476 17.47 29.52 -66.77
CA GLU A 476 16.75 30.55 -65.99
C GLU A 476 15.78 31.43 -66.84
N PRO A 477 14.98 32.40 -66.30
CA PRO A 477 15.36 33.29 -65.19
C PRO A 477 14.28 33.73 -64.18
N GLU A 478 14.78 34.54 -63.25
CA GLU A 478 14.12 35.24 -62.13
C GLU A 478 13.03 36.25 -62.54
N ALA A 479 12.26 36.67 -61.53
CA ALA A 479 11.62 37.98 -61.49
C ALA A 479 11.63 38.53 -60.05
N GLU A 480 12.49 39.53 -59.78
CA GLU A 480 12.34 40.39 -58.60
C GLU A 480 11.13 41.32 -58.76
N GLU A 481 10.41 41.58 -57.68
CA GLU A 481 10.06 42.96 -57.29
C GLU A 481 10.20 43.10 -55.76
N SER A 482 10.55 44.30 -55.31
CA SER A 482 11.05 44.57 -53.96
C SER A 482 10.14 45.49 -53.14
N ASP A 483 10.44 45.56 -51.84
CA ASP A 483 10.18 46.66 -50.88
C ASP A 483 8.80 47.35 -50.86
N VAL A 484 8.19 47.38 -49.67
CA VAL A 484 8.12 48.62 -48.86
C VAL A 484 7.75 48.28 -47.40
N ASN A 485 8.31 49.03 -46.46
CA ASN A 485 8.06 48.89 -45.01
C ASN A 485 6.75 49.56 -44.57
N ASP A 486 6.27 49.16 -43.39
CA ASP A 486 5.60 50.03 -42.41
C ASP A 486 6.09 49.64 -40.99
#